data_AF-A0A9D6US93-F1
#
_entry.id   AF-A0A9D6US93-F1
#
_cell.length_a   1.000
_cell.length_b   1.000
_cell.length_c   1.000
_cell.angle_alpha   90.00
_cell.angle_beta   90.00
_cell.angle_gamma   90.00
#
_symmetry.space_group_name_H-M   'P 1'
#
loop_
_entity.id
_entity.type
_entity.pdbx_description
1 polymer ?
#
loop_
_entity_poly.entity_id
_entity_poly.type
_entity_poly.pdbx_seq_one_letter_code
_entity_poly.pdbx_strand_id
1 'polypeptide(L)'
;MHHVLKGLRVLTPEVADDILAGLGMCLLDMVEGSEMGAALQDRQLLEKAALIPVLEGRLGPNEPFPDWRRISSWLPVNEDACRKVGRPALVELTEDAELGASLGGAAYALLDLDESVRVRLRPATWYALRWRGAGFVRQLRLEHETLVVLGQRLLPESAGPSRVDLAGGSMLQVIRAEVAWAGADPRYAGFGAQPGWLIPAASS
;
A
#
# COMPACT_ATOMS: atom_id res chain seq x y z
N MET A 1 6.37 50.65 -6.30
CA MET A 1 7.19 49.50 -6.78
C MET A 1 8.64 49.47 -6.31
N HIS A 2 9.34 50.60 -6.17
CA HIS A 2 10.80 50.60 -5.91
C HIS A 2 11.26 49.94 -4.60
N HIS A 3 10.41 49.87 -3.56
CA HIS A 3 10.76 49.25 -2.27
C HIS A 3 10.43 47.74 -2.18
N VAL A 4 9.53 47.23 -3.03
CA VAL A 4 9.23 45.79 -3.10
C VAL A 4 10.31 45.08 -3.92
N LEU A 5 10.73 45.67 -5.05
CA LEU A 5 11.83 45.15 -5.88
C LEU A 5 13.20 45.16 -5.18
N LYS A 6 13.34 45.94 -4.10
CA LYS A 6 14.53 45.99 -3.24
C LYS A 6 14.47 45.02 -2.05
N GLY A 7 13.42 44.19 -1.95
CA GLY A 7 13.25 43.22 -0.86
C GLY A 7 12.93 43.83 0.51
N LEU A 8 12.57 45.12 0.58
CA LEU A 8 12.33 45.84 1.84
C LEU A 8 10.88 45.73 2.33
N ARG A 9 9.98 45.15 1.53
CA ARG A 9 8.57 44.88 1.88
C ARG A 9 8.14 43.54 1.31
N VAL A 10 7.34 42.80 2.07
CA VAL A 10 6.71 41.54 1.65
C VAL A 10 5.62 41.87 0.63
N LEU A 11 5.65 41.19 -0.51
CA LEU A 11 4.61 41.27 -1.53
C LEU A 11 3.36 40.57 -0.99
N THR A 12 2.31 41.33 -0.68
CA THR A 12 1.02 40.75 -0.29
C THR A 12 0.21 40.38 -1.54
N PRO A 13 -0.72 39.41 -1.45
CA PRO A 13 -1.54 39.00 -2.59
C PRO A 13 -2.26 40.16 -3.27
N GLU A 14 -2.78 41.11 -2.49
CA GLU A 14 -3.52 42.27 -3.00
C GLU A 14 -2.61 43.20 -3.81
N VAL A 15 -1.37 43.40 -3.35
CA VAL A 15 -0.38 44.21 -4.07
C VAL A 15 0.11 43.48 -5.34
N ALA A 16 0.14 42.15 -5.33
CA ALA A 16 0.47 41.37 -6.52
C ALA A 16 -0.61 41.50 -7.59
N ASP A 17 -1.89 41.38 -7.20
CA ASP A 17 -3.03 41.52 -8.12
C ASP A 17 -3.10 42.92 -8.73
N ASP A 18 -2.88 43.97 -7.94
CA ASP A 18 -2.82 45.35 -8.44
C ASP A 18 -1.67 45.57 -9.45
N ILE A 19 -0.53 44.92 -9.23
CA ILE A 19 0.61 44.97 -10.16
C ILE A 19 0.28 44.24 -11.46
N LEU A 20 -0.34 43.07 -11.39
CA LEU A 20 -0.72 42.29 -12.56
C LEU A 20 -1.80 43.00 -13.39
N ALA A 21 -2.81 43.56 -12.72
CA ALA A 21 -3.83 44.39 -13.35
C ALA A 21 -3.20 45.62 -14.03
N GLY A 22 -2.24 46.29 -13.38
CA GLY A 22 -1.53 47.43 -13.94
C GLY A 22 -0.63 47.10 -15.14
N LEU A 23 -0.15 45.86 -15.22
CA LEU A 23 0.67 45.37 -16.35
C LEU A 23 -0.18 44.71 -17.46
N GLY A 24 -1.51 44.63 -17.28
CA GLY A 24 -2.41 43.96 -18.22
C GLY A 24 -2.14 42.46 -18.35
N MET A 25 -1.45 41.85 -17.38
CA MET A 25 -1.16 40.43 -17.33
C MET A 25 -2.16 39.73 -16.42
N CYS A 26 -2.59 38.54 -16.79
CA CYS A 26 -3.32 37.66 -15.89
C CYS A 26 -2.35 36.65 -15.24
N LEU A 27 -2.77 36.05 -14.12
CA LEU A 27 -2.00 35.01 -13.44
C LEU A 27 -1.59 33.86 -14.38
N LEU A 28 -2.40 33.55 -15.41
CA LEU A 28 -2.11 32.50 -16.38
C LEU A 28 -0.95 32.88 -17.32
N ASP A 29 -0.67 34.17 -17.51
CA ASP A 29 0.46 34.65 -18.33
C ASP A 29 1.80 34.53 -17.58
N MET A 30 1.76 34.34 -16.26
CA MET A 30 2.95 34.17 -15.42
C MET A 30 3.37 32.70 -15.26
N VAL A 31 2.47 31.76 -15.54
CA VAL A 31 2.71 30.34 -15.32
C VAL A 31 3.19 29.72 -16.63
N GLU A 32 4.35 29.06 -16.61
CA GLU A 32 4.83 28.39 -17.80
C GLU A 32 3.89 27.22 -18.18
N GLY A 33 3.74 26.93 -19.48
CA GLY A 33 2.85 25.86 -19.94
C GLY A 33 3.16 24.48 -19.34
N SER A 34 4.42 24.23 -18.99
CA SER A 34 4.90 23.05 -18.25
C SER A 34 4.37 23.01 -16.81
N GLU A 35 4.37 24.14 -16.11
CA GLU A 35 3.87 24.27 -14.74
C GLU A 35 2.35 24.15 -14.69
N MET A 36 1.65 24.74 -15.67
CA MET A 36 0.20 24.58 -15.83
C MET A 36 -0.18 23.13 -16.13
N GLY A 37 0.59 22.47 -17.01
CA GLY A 37 0.40 21.06 -17.33
C GLY A 37 0.59 20.15 -16.12
N ALA A 38 1.61 20.40 -15.31
CA ALA A 38 1.85 19.68 -14.06
C ALA A 38 0.72 19.91 -13.04
N ALA A 39 0.29 21.15 -12.84
CA ALA A 39 -0.80 21.48 -11.91
C ALA A 39 -2.14 20.86 -12.34
N LEU A 40 -2.42 20.81 -13.64
CA LEU A 40 -3.61 20.14 -14.19
C LEU A 40 -3.53 18.62 -14.06
N GLN A 41 -2.35 18.02 -14.27
CA GLN A 41 -2.14 16.58 -14.03
C GLN A 41 -2.31 16.23 -12.56
N ASP A 42 -1.73 17.01 -11.64
CA ASP A 42 -1.88 16.81 -10.19
C ASP A 42 -3.34 16.92 -9.76
N ARG A 43 -4.07 17.90 -10.30
CA ARG A 43 -5.50 18.06 -10.03
C ARG A 43 -6.33 16.90 -10.57
N GLN A 44 -6.03 16.43 -11.79
CA GLN A 44 -6.72 15.29 -12.40
C GLN A 44 -6.43 13.97 -11.66
N LEU A 45 -5.21 13.83 -11.11
CA LEU A 45 -4.83 12.72 -10.23
C LEU A 45 -5.62 12.74 -8.91
N LEU A 46 -5.82 13.94 -8.33
CA LEU A 46 -6.64 14.11 -7.12
C LEU A 46 -8.12 13.82 -7.37
N GLU A 47 -8.67 14.22 -8.52
CA GLU A 47 -10.08 13.97 -8.88
C GLU A 47 -10.38 12.47 -9.13
N LYS A 48 -9.36 11.65 -9.40
CA LYS A 48 -9.47 10.18 -9.57
C LYS A 48 -8.76 9.40 -8.46
N ALA A 49 -8.53 10.02 -7.31
CA ALA A 49 -7.84 9.35 -6.22
C ALA A 49 -8.75 8.30 -5.57
N ALA A 50 -8.31 7.04 -5.56
CA ALA A 50 -8.86 6.02 -4.68
C ALA A 50 -8.26 6.18 -3.28
N LEU A 51 -9.05 5.90 -2.24
CA LEU A 51 -8.57 5.92 -0.86
C LEU A 51 -8.37 4.48 -0.37
N ILE A 52 -7.14 4.15 0.02
CA ILE A 52 -6.83 2.87 0.65
C ILE A 52 -6.82 3.06 2.17
N PRO A 53 -7.56 2.25 2.96
CA PRO A 53 -7.45 2.28 4.40
C PRO A 53 -6.09 1.73 4.84
N VAL A 54 -5.41 2.47 5.71
CA VAL A 54 -4.23 2.00 6.43
C VAL A 54 -4.70 1.43 7.76
N LEU A 55 -4.47 0.14 7.96
CA LEU A 55 -4.93 -0.59 9.14
C LEU A 55 -4.15 -0.17 10.39
N GLU A 56 -4.78 -0.26 11.55
CA GLU A 56 -4.12 -0.13 12.85
C GLU A 56 -3.44 -1.46 13.24
N GLY A 57 -2.22 -1.38 13.76
CA GLY A 57 -1.42 -2.55 14.15
C GLY A 57 -0.48 -3.02 13.03
N ARG A 58 0.26 -4.10 13.32
CA ARG A 58 1.31 -4.62 12.43
C ARG A 58 1.13 -6.10 12.18
N LEU A 59 1.53 -6.56 11.00
CA LEU A 59 1.43 -7.95 10.60
C LEU A 59 2.80 -8.63 10.69
N GLY A 60 2.92 -9.58 11.60
CA GLY A 60 4.07 -10.47 11.69
C GLY A 60 4.07 -11.39 12.91
N PRO A 61 5.03 -12.32 13.01
CA PRO A 61 4.95 -13.49 13.89
C PRO A 61 4.85 -13.18 15.39
N ASN A 62 5.39 -12.03 15.82
CA ASN A 62 5.48 -11.63 17.23
C ASN A 62 4.45 -10.56 17.63
N GLU A 63 3.53 -10.22 16.73
CA GLU A 63 2.50 -9.22 16.96
C GLU A 63 1.10 -9.85 16.97
N PRO A 64 0.16 -9.30 17.75
CA PRO A 64 -1.24 -9.69 17.62
C PRO A 64 -1.75 -9.37 16.21
N PHE A 65 -2.54 -10.27 15.65
CA PHE A 65 -3.14 -10.10 14.34
C PHE A 65 -3.99 -8.81 14.30
N PRO A 66 -3.77 -7.90 13.34
CA PRO A 66 -4.49 -6.62 13.26
C PRO A 66 -6.01 -6.80 13.16
N ASP A 67 -6.76 -5.95 13.86
CA ASP A 67 -8.20 -5.84 13.63
C ASP A 67 -8.44 -4.99 12.38
N TRP A 68 -8.81 -5.63 11.29
CA TRP A 68 -9.03 -4.99 9.99
C TRP A 68 -10.16 -3.96 9.95
N ARG A 69 -10.95 -3.85 11.02
CA ARG A 69 -11.97 -2.82 11.18
C ARG A 69 -11.39 -1.51 11.71
N ARG A 70 -10.19 -1.55 12.30
CA ARG A 70 -9.52 -0.38 12.85
C ARG A 70 -8.60 0.23 11.80
N ILE A 71 -8.90 1.48 11.45
CA ILE A 71 -8.22 2.23 10.41
C ILE A 71 -7.47 3.37 11.10
N SER A 72 -6.16 3.44 10.90
CA SER A 72 -5.30 4.49 11.44
C SER A 72 -5.32 5.75 10.57
N SER A 73 -5.38 5.59 9.25
CA SER A 73 -5.36 6.67 8.27
C SER A 73 -5.87 6.19 6.91
N TRP A 74 -6.00 7.11 5.95
CA TRP A 74 -6.35 6.81 4.56
C TRP A 74 -5.24 7.32 3.65
N LEU A 75 -4.82 6.47 2.71
CA LEU A 75 -3.80 6.81 1.72
C LEU A 75 -4.47 7.11 0.38
N PRO A 76 -4.41 8.35 -0.13
CA PRO A 76 -4.84 8.66 -1.47
C PRO A 76 -3.86 8.09 -2.49
N VAL A 77 -4.38 7.37 -3.48
CA VAL A 77 -3.60 6.78 -4.57
C VAL A 77 -4.28 6.98 -5.91
N ASN A 78 -3.49 6.91 -6.99
CA ASN A 78 -4.05 6.79 -8.32
C ASN A 78 -4.87 5.49 -8.43
N GLU A 79 -6.10 5.58 -8.93
CA GLU A 79 -7.01 4.46 -9.20
C GLU A 79 -6.35 3.30 -9.97
N ASP A 80 -5.43 3.59 -10.88
CA ASP A 80 -4.68 2.57 -11.64
C ASP A 80 -3.92 1.60 -10.71
N ALA A 81 -3.40 2.07 -9.57
CA ALA A 81 -2.64 1.26 -8.63
C ALA A 81 -3.53 0.24 -7.88
N CYS A 82 -4.83 0.52 -7.74
CA CYS A 82 -5.78 -0.34 -7.02
C CYS A 82 -6.75 -1.10 -7.92
N ARG A 83 -6.78 -0.83 -9.23
CA ARG A 83 -7.77 -1.43 -10.15
C ARG A 83 -7.81 -2.96 -10.15
N LYS A 84 -6.71 -3.61 -9.76
CA LYS A 84 -6.58 -5.07 -9.71
C LYS A 84 -6.85 -5.68 -8.34
N VAL A 85 -7.11 -4.85 -7.32
CA VAL A 85 -7.32 -5.27 -5.94
C VAL A 85 -8.78 -5.02 -5.59
N GLY A 86 -9.52 -6.09 -5.30
CA GLY A 86 -10.97 -6.02 -5.09
C GLY A 86 -11.32 -5.20 -3.84
N ARG A 87 -10.65 -5.49 -2.72
CA ARG A 87 -10.84 -4.78 -1.46
C ARG A 87 -9.49 -4.41 -0.83
N PRO A 88 -8.88 -3.28 -1.24
CA PRO A 88 -7.54 -2.92 -0.81
C PRO A 88 -7.47 -2.50 0.66
N ALA A 89 -6.39 -2.88 1.34
CA ALA A 89 -6.01 -2.32 2.64
C ALA A 89 -4.48 -2.35 2.79
N LEU A 90 -3.90 -1.30 3.36
CA LEU A 90 -2.47 -1.22 3.64
C LEU A 90 -2.20 -1.62 5.10
N VAL A 91 -1.17 -2.43 5.34
CA VAL A 91 -0.74 -2.79 6.69
C VAL A 91 0.78 -2.67 6.81
N GLU A 92 1.25 -2.26 7.98
CA GLU A 92 2.67 -2.30 8.32
C GLU A 92 3.10 -3.74 8.64
N LEU A 93 4.28 -4.11 8.18
CA LEU A 93 4.91 -5.41 8.43
C LEU A 93 5.92 -5.25 9.55
N THR A 94 6.01 -6.24 10.44
CA THR A 94 7.14 -6.31 11.37
C THR A 94 8.31 -7.06 10.77
N GLU A 95 9.46 -6.97 11.44
CA GLU A 95 10.60 -7.81 11.13
C GLU A 95 10.22 -9.30 11.21
N ASP A 96 10.60 -9.99 10.15
CA ASP A 96 10.39 -11.42 9.96
C ASP A 96 11.52 -11.91 9.06
N ALA A 97 12.40 -12.76 9.60
CA ALA A 97 13.62 -13.17 8.90
C ALA A 97 13.32 -13.91 7.58
N GLU A 98 12.23 -14.68 7.54
CA GLU A 98 11.78 -15.39 6.33
C GLU A 98 11.26 -14.42 5.28
N LEU A 99 10.49 -13.43 5.73
CA LEU A 99 9.95 -12.40 4.87
C LEU A 99 11.06 -11.49 4.34
N GLY A 100 12.02 -11.11 5.20
CA GLY A 100 13.17 -10.29 4.85
C GLY A 100 14.03 -10.92 3.77
N ALA A 101 14.27 -12.24 3.86
CA ALA A 101 15.01 -12.99 2.85
C ALA A 101 14.29 -13.03 1.48
N SER A 102 12.96 -12.96 1.47
CA SER A 102 12.15 -13.12 0.24
C SER A 102 11.65 -11.80 -0.35
N LEU A 103 11.36 -10.80 0.48
CA LEU A 103 10.76 -9.51 0.12
C LEU A 103 11.67 -8.31 0.46
N GLY A 104 12.95 -8.54 0.77
CA GLY A 104 13.96 -7.50 0.83
C GLY A 104 13.73 -6.43 1.90
N GLY A 105 13.19 -6.81 3.07
CA GLY A 105 12.93 -5.88 4.17
C GLY A 105 11.72 -4.98 3.97
N ALA A 106 10.72 -5.43 3.21
CA ALA A 106 9.44 -4.74 3.07
C ALA A 106 8.85 -4.34 4.44
N ALA A 107 8.49 -3.06 4.57
CA ALA A 107 7.90 -2.48 5.77
C ALA A 107 6.37 -2.40 5.68
N TYR A 108 5.80 -2.47 4.48
CA TYR A 108 4.36 -2.40 4.25
C TYR A 108 3.90 -3.45 3.23
N ALA A 109 2.65 -3.88 3.37
CA ALA A 109 1.97 -4.73 2.41
C ALA A 109 0.61 -4.16 2.04
N LEU A 110 0.30 -4.15 0.74
CA LEU A 110 -1.04 -3.94 0.22
C LEU A 110 -1.74 -5.29 0.15
N LEU A 111 -2.87 -5.38 0.84
CA LEU A 111 -3.68 -6.57 0.96
C LEU A 111 -4.91 -6.48 0.06
N ASP A 112 -5.29 -7.60 -0.54
CA ASP A 112 -6.64 -7.81 -1.05
C ASP A 112 -7.45 -8.60 -0.02
N LEU A 113 -8.44 -7.93 0.58
CA LEU A 113 -9.31 -8.51 1.60
C LEU A 113 -10.50 -9.28 1.00
N ASP A 114 -10.67 -9.26 -0.32
CA ASP A 114 -11.77 -9.96 -1.00
C ASP A 114 -11.73 -11.46 -0.67
N GLU A 115 -12.90 -12.08 -0.52
CA GLU A 115 -12.99 -13.52 -0.29
C GLU A 115 -12.65 -14.30 -1.56
N SER A 116 -13.01 -13.77 -2.73
CA SER A 116 -12.86 -14.43 -4.03
C SER A 116 -11.41 -14.79 -4.35
N VAL A 117 -10.45 -13.93 -3.99
CA VAL A 117 -9.00 -14.17 -4.19
C VAL A 117 -8.42 -15.20 -3.23
N ARG A 118 -9.18 -15.60 -2.19
CA ARG A 118 -8.75 -16.57 -1.16
C ARG A 118 -9.40 -17.94 -1.30
N VAL A 119 -10.43 -18.07 -2.15
CA VAL A 119 -11.11 -19.36 -2.39
C VAL A 119 -10.18 -20.35 -3.09
N ARG A 120 -9.22 -19.86 -3.88
CA ARG A 120 -8.25 -20.70 -4.59
C ARG A 120 -6.83 -20.16 -4.42
N LEU A 121 -5.96 -21.00 -3.87
CA LEU A 121 -4.54 -20.68 -3.77
C LEU A 121 -3.88 -20.60 -5.14
N ARG A 122 -3.08 -19.56 -5.32
CA ARG A 122 -2.27 -19.35 -6.51
C ARG A 122 -0.80 -19.66 -6.22
N PRO A 123 -0.09 -20.37 -7.11
CA PRO A 123 1.34 -20.60 -6.95
C PRO A 123 2.12 -19.30 -6.79
N ALA A 124 3.20 -19.34 -6.02
CA ALA A 124 4.10 -18.21 -5.76
C ALA A 124 3.44 -16.93 -5.21
N THR A 125 2.18 -17.01 -4.78
CA THR A 125 1.43 -15.88 -4.23
C THR A 125 1.57 -15.85 -2.72
N TRP A 126 1.70 -14.64 -2.17
CA TRP A 126 1.82 -14.42 -0.73
C TRP A 126 0.46 -14.14 -0.11
N TYR A 127 0.24 -14.67 1.09
CA TYR A 127 -1.01 -14.55 1.80
C TYR A 127 -0.75 -14.09 3.23
N ALA A 128 -1.64 -13.22 3.72
CA ALA A 128 -1.72 -12.87 5.12
C ALA A 128 -2.55 -13.93 5.86
N LEU A 129 -1.95 -14.57 6.85
CA LEU A 129 -2.52 -15.64 7.65
C LEU A 129 -2.75 -15.18 9.08
N ARG A 130 -3.80 -15.70 9.71
CA ARG A 130 -3.97 -15.63 11.15
C ARG A 130 -3.75 -17.01 11.75
N TRP A 131 -2.80 -17.12 12.68
CA TRP A 131 -2.54 -18.37 13.40
C TRP A 131 -2.26 -18.09 14.87
N ARG A 132 -3.01 -18.78 15.76
CA ARG A 132 -2.90 -18.62 17.23
C ARG A 132 -2.92 -17.17 17.71
N GLY A 133 -3.65 -16.31 17.00
CA GLY A 133 -3.76 -14.89 17.33
C GLY A 133 -2.68 -14.00 16.73
N ALA A 134 -1.60 -14.54 16.16
CA ALA A 134 -0.56 -13.80 15.46
C ALA A 134 -0.80 -13.75 13.94
N GLY A 135 -0.07 -12.86 13.27
CA GLY A 135 -0.12 -12.68 11.82
C GLY A 135 1.12 -13.16 11.09
N PHE A 136 0.94 -13.72 9.89
CA PHE A 136 2.06 -14.19 9.08
C PHE A 136 1.84 -13.82 7.62
N VAL A 137 2.92 -13.51 6.90
CA VAL A 137 2.88 -13.34 5.45
C VAL A 137 3.66 -14.46 4.80
N ARG A 138 2.98 -15.42 4.17
CA ARG A 138 3.63 -16.64 3.64
C ARG A 138 3.06 -17.07 2.31
N GLN A 139 3.88 -17.77 1.54
CA GLN A 139 3.39 -18.56 0.41
C GLN A 139 2.77 -19.86 0.91
N LEU A 140 1.75 -20.32 0.21
CA LEU A 140 0.95 -21.46 0.61
C LEU A 140 0.86 -22.48 -0.50
N ARG A 141 0.78 -23.75 -0.12
CA ARG A 141 0.39 -24.85 -1.00
C ARG A 141 -0.70 -25.66 -0.33
N LEU A 142 -1.77 -25.96 -1.06
CA LEU A 142 -2.80 -26.91 -0.61
C LEU A 142 -2.38 -28.32 -1.03
N GLU A 143 -2.28 -29.22 -0.04
CA GLU A 143 -2.06 -30.65 -0.25
C GLU A 143 -3.23 -31.41 0.36
N HIS A 144 -4.15 -31.90 -0.46
CA HIS A 144 -5.42 -32.48 0.00
C HIS A 144 -6.17 -31.49 0.89
N GLU A 145 -6.32 -31.77 2.18
CA GLU A 145 -7.00 -30.95 3.18
C GLU A 145 -6.00 -30.20 4.10
N THR A 146 -4.73 -30.11 3.72
CA THR A 146 -3.69 -29.47 4.53
C THR A 146 -3.10 -28.27 3.80
N LEU A 147 -3.13 -27.10 4.46
CA LEU A 147 -2.36 -25.93 4.06
C LEU A 147 -0.91 -26.11 4.51
N VAL A 148 -0.01 -26.28 3.56
CA VAL A 148 1.43 -26.26 3.79
C VAL A 148 1.93 -24.83 3.66
N VAL A 149 2.56 -24.35 4.73
CA VAL A 149 3.08 -22.99 4.80
C VAL A 149 4.56 -23.02 4.46
N LEU A 150 4.92 -22.31 3.39
CA LEU A 150 6.30 -22.26 2.88
C LEU A 150 7.06 -21.11 3.56
N GLY A 151 8.39 -21.22 3.70
CA GLY A 151 9.21 -20.18 4.33
C GLY A 151 9.10 -20.17 5.86
N GLN A 152 9.46 -21.28 6.51
CA GLN A 152 9.40 -21.48 7.97
C GLN A 152 10.74 -22.00 8.55
N ARG A 153 11.81 -22.01 7.78
CA ARG A 153 13.11 -22.61 8.13
C ARG A 153 13.89 -21.84 9.21
N LEU A 154 13.76 -20.51 9.22
CA LEU A 154 14.42 -19.57 10.12
C LEU A 154 13.58 -19.27 11.36
N LEU A 155 12.31 -19.67 11.36
CA LEU A 155 11.46 -19.55 12.54
C LEU A 155 11.61 -20.79 13.43
N PRO A 156 11.56 -20.63 14.76
CA PRO A 156 11.42 -21.77 15.67
C PRO A 156 10.16 -22.59 15.30
N GLU A 157 10.23 -23.93 15.38
CA GLU A 157 9.08 -24.81 15.06
C GLU A 157 7.81 -24.44 15.85
N SER A 158 7.96 -23.89 17.04
CA SER A 158 6.84 -23.45 17.89
C SER A 158 6.22 -22.11 17.48
N ALA A 159 6.91 -21.32 16.65
CA ALA A 159 6.55 -19.94 16.36
C ALA A 159 5.57 -19.81 15.17
N GLY A 160 5.68 -20.69 14.17
CA GLY A 160 4.89 -20.61 12.94
C GLY A 160 4.15 -21.91 12.62
N PRO A 161 2.99 -21.84 11.94
CA PRO A 161 2.36 -23.05 11.41
C PRO A 161 3.19 -23.55 10.22
N SER A 162 3.85 -24.70 10.33
CA SER A 162 4.45 -25.36 9.16
C SER A 162 3.38 -26.04 8.31
N ARG A 163 2.33 -26.56 8.96
CA ARG A 163 1.15 -27.17 8.36
C ARG A 163 -0.09 -26.77 9.16
N VAL A 164 -1.19 -26.52 8.45
CA VAL A 164 -2.50 -26.29 9.04
C VAL A 164 -3.47 -27.28 8.42
N ASP A 165 -3.93 -28.24 9.23
CA ASP A 165 -5.00 -29.15 8.85
C ASP A 165 -6.32 -28.38 8.84
N LEU A 166 -7.05 -28.46 7.73
CA LEU A 166 -8.36 -27.82 7.61
C LEU A 166 -9.44 -28.67 8.28
N ALA A 167 -9.27 -29.99 8.40
CA ALA A 167 -10.22 -30.92 9.03
C ALA A 167 -11.70 -30.70 8.61
N GLY A 168 -11.94 -30.40 7.32
CA GLY A 168 -13.27 -30.07 6.78
C GLY A 168 -13.72 -28.61 6.99
N GLY A 169 -12.88 -27.78 7.60
CA GLY A 169 -13.01 -26.33 7.71
C GLY A 169 -12.58 -25.58 6.44
N SER A 170 -12.85 -24.28 6.41
CA SER A 170 -12.54 -23.44 5.26
C SER A 170 -11.16 -22.78 5.38
N MET A 171 -10.40 -22.76 4.28
CA MET A 171 -9.16 -21.98 4.16
C MET A 171 -9.35 -20.51 4.58
N LEU A 172 -10.55 -19.95 4.40
CA LEU A 172 -10.89 -18.56 4.75
C LEU A 172 -10.78 -18.27 6.26
N GLN A 173 -10.78 -19.30 7.11
CA GLN A 173 -10.58 -19.14 8.56
C GLN A 173 -9.12 -18.81 8.90
N VAL A 174 -8.19 -19.29 8.06
CA VAL A 174 -6.74 -19.16 8.26
C VAL A 174 -6.20 -18.03 7.37
N ILE A 175 -6.55 -18.06 6.09
CA ILE A 175 -6.15 -17.06 5.09
C ILE A 175 -7.08 -15.87 5.23
N ARG A 176 -6.49 -14.76 5.66
CA ARG A 176 -7.22 -13.54 5.87
C ARG A 176 -7.19 -12.68 4.62
N ALA A 177 -6.04 -12.52 3.97
CA ALA A 177 -5.88 -11.69 2.77
C ALA A 177 -4.89 -12.32 1.78
N GLU A 178 -4.97 -11.91 0.52
CA GLU A 178 -3.86 -12.02 -0.41
C GLU A 178 -2.97 -10.78 -0.32
N VAL A 179 -1.66 -10.92 -0.53
CA VAL A 179 -0.75 -9.78 -0.64
C VAL A 179 -0.62 -9.41 -2.11
N ALA A 180 -1.11 -8.22 -2.47
CA ALA A 180 -1.03 -7.68 -3.83
C ALA A 180 0.31 -6.97 -4.09
N TRP A 181 0.94 -6.43 -3.04
CA TRP A 181 2.22 -5.73 -3.11
C TRP A 181 2.89 -5.69 -1.73
N ALA A 182 4.21 -5.62 -1.69
CA ALA A 182 4.97 -5.36 -0.49
C ALA A 182 6.22 -4.52 -0.80
N GLY A 183 6.58 -3.58 0.08
CA GLY A 183 7.71 -2.68 -0.13
C GLY A 183 7.94 -1.73 1.04
N ALA A 184 8.68 -0.63 0.80
CA ALA A 184 8.81 0.44 1.78
C ALA A 184 7.49 1.19 1.98
N ASP A 185 7.48 2.28 2.73
CA ASP A 185 6.24 3.03 2.96
C ASP A 185 5.76 3.76 1.67
N PRO A 186 4.61 3.38 1.09
CA PRO A 186 4.11 3.96 -0.15
C PRO A 186 3.63 5.40 0.02
N ARG A 187 3.53 5.92 1.25
CA ARG A 187 3.20 7.34 1.50
C ARG A 187 4.26 8.31 0.99
N TYR A 188 5.52 7.86 0.88
CA TYR A 188 6.63 8.73 0.43
C TYR A 188 7.00 8.53 -1.04
N ALA A 189 6.79 7.33 -1.58
CA ALA A 189 7.24 6.98 -2.94
C ALA A 189 6.13 6.46 -3.86
N GLY A 190 4.90 6.30 -3.35
CA GLY A 190 3.82 5.62 -4.08
C GLY A 190 4.10 4.12 -4.28
N PHE A 191 3.11 3.41 -4.80
CA PHE A 191 3.23 1.96 -5.07
C PHE A 191 4.12 1.62 -6.29
N GLY A 192 4.31 2.57 -7.21
CA GLY A 192 4.97 2.33 -8.51
C GLY A 192 6.39 2.90 -8.67
N ALA A 193 6.85 3.80 -7.79
CA ALA A 193 8.19 4.39 -7.91
C ALA A 193 9.29 3.56 -7.24
N GLN A 194 8.91 2.51 -6.51
CA GLN A 194 9.85 1.55 -5.93
C GLN A 194 9.64 0.17 -6.56
N PRO A 195 10.69 -0.66 -6.65
CA PRO A 195 10.55 -2.07 -6.97
C PRO A 195 9.86 -2.79 -5.78
N GLY A 196 8.59 -2.50 -5.56
CA GLY A 196 7.72 -3.38 -4.80
C GLY A 196 7.21 -4.41 -5.80
N TRP A 197 7.60 -5.65 -5.58
CA TRP A 197 7.24 -6.76 -6.43
C TRP A 197 5.72 -6.78 -6.54
N LEU A 198 5.18 -6.34 -7.68
CA LEU A 198 3.83 -6.71 -8.10
C LEU A 198 3.89 -8.22 -8.18
N ILE A 199 3.46 -8.89 -7.11
CA ILE A 199 3.35 -10.34 -7.07
C ILE A 199 2.48 -10.66 -8.28
N PRO A 200 3.04 -11.27 -9.34
CA PRO A 200 2.32 -11.40 -10.58
C PRO A 200 1.06 -12.19 -10.24
N ALA A 201 -0.11 -11.58 -10.49
CA ALA A 201 -1.33 -12.34 -10.63
C ALA A 201 -1.01 -13.37 -11.71
N ALA A 202 -0.84 -14.63 -11.32
CA ALA A 202 -0.47 -15.70 -12.24
C ALA A 202 -1.39 -15.59 -13.47
N SER A 203 -0.80 -15.30 -14.63
CA SER A 203 -1.52 -15.24 -15.89
C SER A 203 -2.25 -16.56 -16.06
N SER A 204 -3.59 -16.48 -16.12
CA SER A 204 -4.51 -17.59 -16.37
C SER A 204 -4.20 -18.33 -17.66
#